data_AF-A0A8B9JFB1-F1
#
_entry.id   AF-A0A8B9JFB1-F1
#
_cell.length_a   1.000
_cell.length_b   1.000
_cell.length_c   1.000
_cell.angle_alpha   90.00
_cell.angle_beta   90.00
_cell.angle_gamma   90.00
#
_symmetry.space_group_name_H-M   'P 1'
#
loop_
_entity.id
_entity.type
_entity.pdbx_description
1 polymer ?
#
loop_
_entity_poly.entity_id
_entity_poly.type
_entity_poly.pdbx_seq_one_letter_code
_entity_poly.pdbx_strand_id
1 'polypeptide(L)'
;CHFVKLSCFLFLFHSFSDALSTCKPLNLELVKQKRIEAIRGQILSKLRLAKEPEVDEEKETDEVPEEVLSVYNSTVELSEELTQNIASMASEEAEEEAYYAKEICISLYSFCTPWLDFLSQLHEVESPGIQAFS
;
A
#
# COMPACT_ATOMS: atom_id res chain seq x y z
N CYS A 1 -41.77 31.23 43.33
CA CYS A 1 -41.86 30.97 41.86
C CYS A 1 -40.54 31.15 41.11
N HIS A 2 -39.75 32.21 41.36
CA HIS A 2 -38.49 32.46 40.62
C HIS A 2 -37.38 31.43 40.92
N PHE A 3 -37.26 31.02 42.18
CA PHE A 3 -36.27 30.02 42.62
C PHE A 3 -36.47 28.64 41.98
N VAL A 4 -37.73 28.22 41.80
CA VAL A 4 -38.09 26.95 41.15
C VAL A 4 -37.77 26.99 39.65
N LYS A 5 -38.01 28.12 38.98
CA LYS A 5 -37.65 28.29 37.56
C LYS A 5 -36.13 28.22 37.35
N LEU A 6 -35.37 28.90 38.21
CA LEU A 6 -33.91 28.89 38.13
C LEU A 6 -33.34 27.48 38.36
N SER A 7 -33.89 26.74 39.33
CA SER A 7 -33.52 25.34 39.57
C SER A 7 -33.83 24.44 38.37
N CYS A 8 -35.03 24.54 37.78
CA CYS A 8 -35.37 23.77 36.57
C CYS A 8 -34.45 24.10 35.39
N PHE A 9 -34.12 25.38 35.19
CA PHE A 9 -33.18 25.77 34.13
C PHE A 9 -31.82 25.11 34.31
N LEU A 10 -31.25 25.13 35.52
CA LEU A 10 -29.95 24.51 35.79
C LEU A 10 -29.98 22.99 35.60
N PHE A 11 -31.04 22.30 36.02
CA PHE A 11 -31.21 20.86 35.80
C PHE A 11 -31.34 20.50 34.32
N LEU A 12 -32.07 21.29 33.53
CA LEU A 12 -32.20 21.09 32.09
C LEU A 12 -30.88 21.35 31.35
N PHE A 13 -30.13 22.38 31.73
CA PHE A 13 -28.81 22.66 31.14
C PHE A 13 -27.81 21.53 31.43
N HIS A 14 -27.75 21.02 32.66
CA HIS A 14 -26.85 19.92 33.01
C HIS A 14 -27.16 18.64 32.22
N SER A 15 -28.45 18.28 32.15
CA SER A 15 -28.90 17.09 31.40
C SER A 15 -28.65 17.22 29.90
N PHE A 16 -28.72 18.44 29.35
CA PHE A 16 -28.43 18.71 27.94
C PHE A 16 -26.93 18.64 27.64
N SER A 17 -26.07 19.08 28.56
CA SER A 17 -24.60 18.98 28.41
C SER A 17 -24.11 17.54 28.35
N ASP A 18 -24.67 16.65 29.17
CA ASP A 18 -24.30 15.22 29.17
C ASP A 18 -24.80 14.50 27.90
N ALA A 19 -25.92 14.97 27.32
CA ALA A 19 -26.46 14.43 26.06
C ALA A 19 -25.68 14.88 24.80
N LEU A 20 -24.85 15.93 24.90
CA LEU A 20 -24.06 16.47 23.78
C LEU A 20 -22.62 15.92 23.71
N SER A 21 -22.13 15.28 24.78
CA SER A 21 -20.79 14.66 24.80
C SER A 21 -20.87 13.19 24.39
N THR A 22 -21.27 12.94 23.14
CA THR A 22 -21.49 11.58 22.60
C THR A 22 -20.20 10.85 22.21
N CYS A 23 -19.03 11.40 22.51
CA CYS A 23 -17.73 10.78 22.19
C CYS A 23 -17.33 9.80 23.29
N LYS A 24 -17.43 8.48 23.02
CA LYS A 24 -16.76 7.47 23.85
C LYS A 24 -15.26 7.78 23.91
N PRO A 25 -14.61 7.66 25.08
CA PRO A 25 -13.16 7.84 25.18
C PRO A 25 -12.47 6.89 24.19
N LEU A 26 -11.74 7.48 23.25
CA LEU A 26 -11.07 6.75 22.19
C LEU A 26 -9.77 6.17 22.75
N ASN A 27 -9.67 4.85 22.81
CA ASN A 27 -8.44 4.17 23.19
C ASN A 27 -7.47 4.19 21.99
N LEU A 28 -6.49 5.10 22.05
CA LEU A 28 -5.51 5.29 21.00
C LEU A 28 -4.62 4.05 20.80
N GLU A 29 -4.38 3.25 21.84
CA GLU A 29 -3.56 2.03 21.74
C GLU A 29 -4.30 0.98 20.90
N LEU A 30 -5.60 0.78 21.14
CA LEU A 30 -6.42 -0.13 20.33
C LEU A 30 -6.53 0.30 18.87
N VAL A 31 -6.60 1.61 18.61
CA VAL A 31 -6.62 2.14 17.23
C VAL A 31 -5.27 1.95 16.55
N LYS A 32 -4.16 2.20 17.26
CA LYS A 32 -2.81 1.97 16.74
C LYS A 32 -2.61 0.49 16.40
N GLN A 33 -3.02 -0.41 17.29
CA GLN A 33 -2.95 -1.84 17.03
C GLN A 33 -3.77 -2.22 15.80
N LYS A 34 -5.06 -1.83 15.71
CA LYS A 34 -5.86 -2.09 14.50
C LYS A 34 -5.24 -1.54 13.22
N ARG A 35 -4.54 -0.39 13.30
CA ARG A 35 -3.82 0.18 12.15
C ARG A 35 -2.59 -0.64 11.77
N ILE A 36 -1.81 -1.14 12.73
CA ILE A 36 -0.65 -1.99 12.46
C ILE A 36 -1.09 -3.26 11.70
N GLU A 37 -2.14 -3.92 12.17
CA GLU A 37 -2.66 -5.15 11.56
C GLU A 37 -3.22 -4.88 10.15
N ALA A 38 -3.87 -3.73 9.95
CA ALA A 38 -4.33 -3.30 8.64
C ALA A 38 -3.16 -3.02 7.68
N ILE A 39 -2.13 -2.30 8.15
CA ILE A 39 -0.92 -1.99 7.36
C ILE A 39 -0.18 -3.29 7.00
N ARG A 40 -0.09 -4.25 7.92
CA ARG A 40 0.53 -5.56 7.66
C ARG A 40 -0.17 -6.27 6.48
N GLY A 41 -1.50 -6.34 6.50
CA GLY A 41 -2.27 -6.91 5.41
C GLY A 41 -2.11 -6.12 4.10
N GLN A 42 -2.06 -4.79 4.18
CA GLN A 42 -1.87 -3.93 3.02
C GLN A 42 -0.52 -4.16 2.34
N ILE A 43 0.58 -4.24 3.10
CA ILE A 43 1.92 -4.50 2.56
C ILE A 43 1.96 -5.86 1.88
N LEU A 44 1.48 -6.91 2.55
CA LEU A 44 1.43 -8.26 1.99
C LEU A 44 0.59 -8.32 0.71
N SER A 45 -0.55 -7.64 0.69
CA SER A 45 -1.41 -7.53 -0.50
C SER A 45 -0.72 -6.80 -1.65
N LYS A 46 -0.02 -5.69 -1.36
CA LYS A 46 0.75 -4.95 -2.37
C LYS A 46 1.88 -5.79 -2.97
N LEU A 47 2.53 -6.62 -2.16
CA LEU A 47 3.62 -7.52 -2.57
C LEU A 47 3.12 -8.87 -3.14
N ARG A 48 1.80 -9.14 -3.13
CA ARG A 48 1.21 -10.44 -3.50
C ARG A 48 1.75 -11.62 -2.69
N LEU A 49 2.07 -11.39 -1.42
CA LEU A 49 2.56 -12.41 -0.49
C LEU A 49 1.42 -12.88 0.42
N ALA A 50 1.28 -14.20 0.58
CA ALA A 50 0.29 -14.78 1.49
C ALA A 50 0.73 -14.73 2.97
N LYS A 51 2.05 -14.74 3.21
CA LYS A 51 2.68 -14.71 4.53
C LYS A 51 4.00 -13.95 4.42
N GLU A 52 4.43 -13.40 5.54
CA GLU A 52 5.77 -12.86 5.73
C GLU A 52 6.86 -13.90 5.38
N PRO A 53 7.87 -13.54 4.57
CA PRO A 53 8.93 -14.45 4.16
C PRO A 53 9.81 -14.83 5.35
N GLU A 54 10.39 -16.02 5.30
CA GLU A 54 11.35 -16.49 6.30
C GLU A 54 12.69 -15.78 6.04
N VAL A 55 13.15 -15.01 7.03
CA VAL A 55 14.46 -14.37 6.99
C VAL A 55 15.43 -15.26 7.78
N ASP A 56 16.53 -15.66 7.15
CA ASP A 56 17.63 -16.32 7.86
C ASP A 56 18.25 -15.28 8.82
N GLU A 57 17.90 -15.35 10.12
CA GLU A 57 18.49 -14.47 11.16
C GLU A 57 20.04 -14.59 11.23
N GLU A 58 20.63 -15.62 10.63
CA GLU A 58 22.09 -15.77 10.53
C GLU A 58 22.74 -14.92 9.41
N LYS A 59 21.95 -14.35 8.48
CA LYS A 59 22.43 -13.41 7.44
C LYS A 59 22.36 -11.94 7.89
N GLU A 60 22.19 -11.67 9.18
CA GLU A 60 21.86 -10.33 9.73
C GLU A 60 23.01 -9.30 9.69
N THR A 61 24.09 -9.52 8.95
CA THR A 61 25.25 -8.57 8.98
C THR A 61 25.91 -8.29 7.66
N ASP A 62 25.42 -8.80 6.53
CA ASP A 62 26.00 -8.41 5.25
C ASP A 62 25.55 -6.99 4.91
N GLU A 63 26.51 -6.07 4.81
CA GLU A 63 26.26 -4.69 4.37
C GLU A 63 25.48 -4.74 3.06
N VAL A 64 24.36 -4.01 3.01
CA VAL A 64 23.53 -3.92 1.80
C VAL A 64 24.40 -3.37 0.67
N PRO A 65 24.45 -4.03 -0.51
CA PRO A 65 25.31 -3.59 -1.61
C PRO A 65 25.05 -2.13 -1.99
N GLU A 66 26.14 -1.39 -2.26
CA GLU A 66 26.07 0.05 -2.60
C GLU A 66 25.16 0.32 -3.81
N GLU A 67 25.11 -0.60 -4.77
CA GLU A 67 24.21 -0.52 -5.92
C GLU A 67 22.73 -0.48 -5.49
N VAL A 68 22.33 -1.31 -4.54
CA VAL A 68 20.95 -1.35 -4.01
C VAL A 68 20.65 -0.07 -3.23
N LEU A 69 21.61 0.43 -2.45
CA LEU A 69 21.47 1.70 -1.73
C LEU A 69 21.35 2.88 -2.69
N SER A 70 22.09 2.88 -3.80
CA SER A 70 21.98 3.90 -4.85
C SER A 70 20.59 3.91 -5.50
N VAL A 71 20.06 2.72 -5.83
CA VAL A 71 18.67 2.53 -6.33
C VAL A 71 17.64 3.08 -5.36
N TYR A 72 17.77 2.73 -4.09
CA TYR A 72 16.87 3.20 -3.05
C TYR A 72 16.91 4.73 -2.92
N ASN A 73 18.10 5.31 -2.80
CA ASN A 73 18.27 6.75 -2.61
C ASN A 73 17.69 7.55 -3.78
N SER A 74 17.94 7.12 -5.03
CA SER A 74 17.35 7.80 -6.18
C SER A 74 15.82 7.68 -6.20
N THR A 75 15.26 6.57 -5.72
CA THR A 75 13.81 6.35 -5.69
C THR A 75 13.12 7.20 -4.64
N VAL A 76 13.74 7.34 -3.45
CA VAL A 76 13.23 8.22 -2.39
C VAL A 76 13.17 9.67 -2.88
N GLU A 77 14.21 10.12 -3.59
CA GLU A 77 14.28 11.47 -4.17
C GLU A 77 13.20 11.70 -5.25
N LEU A 78 12.78 10.67 -6.00
CA LEU A 78 11.77 10.75 -7.06
C LEU A 78 10.31 10.57 -6.59
N SER A 79 10.07 10.48 -5.28
CA SER A 79 8.78 10.10 -4.70
C SER A 79 7.60 11.01 -5.09
N GLU A 80 7.82 12.32 -5.27
CA GLU A 80 6.75 13.27 -5.64
C GLU A 80 6.31 13.12 -7.10
N GLU A 81 7.24 12.97 -8.04
CA GLU A 81 6.95 12.80 -9.47
C GLU A 81 6.32 11.44 -9.78
N LEU A 82 6.79 10.38 -9.12
CA LEU A 82 6.20 9.03 -9.25
C LEU A 82 4.74 9.00 -8.78
N THR A 83 4.43 9.66 -7.67
CA THR A 83 3.05 9.69 -7.13
C THR A 83 2.10 10.40 -8.10
N GLN A 84 2.57 11.44 -8.80
CA GLN A 84 1.78 12.16 -9.80
C GLN A 84 1.61 11.37 -11.11
N ASN A 85 2.64 10.62 -11.53
CA ASN A 85 2.59 9.80 -12.74
C ASN A 85 1.62 8.61 -12.60
N ILE A 86 1.59 7.97 -11.42
CA ILE A 86 0.63 6.90 -11.11
C ILE A 86 -0.81 7.42 -11.15
N ALA A 87 -1.04 8.65 -10.68
CA ALA A 87 -2.37 9.25 -10.68
C ALA A 87 -2.87 9.71 -12.06
N SER A 88 -1.97 9.95 -13.03
CA SER A 88 -2.33 10.48 -14.36
C SER A 88 -2.63 9.38 -15.39
N MET A 89 -2.29 8.11 -15.11
CA MET A 89 -2.56 6.95 -15.97
C MET A 89 -3.90 6.26 -15.66
N ALA A 90 -4.96 7.03 -15.35
CA ALA A 90 -6.27 6.53 -14.94
C ALA A 90 -7.04 5.84 -16.08
N SER A 91 -6.78 4.54 -16.25
CA SER A 91 -7.67 3.56 -16.89
C SER A 91 -7.98 2.51 -15.82
N GLU A 92 -9.18 1.93 -15.80
CA GLU A 92 -9.57 0.94 -14.77
C GLU A 92 -8.59 -0.24 -14.67
N GLU A 93 -8.03 -0.68 -15.80
CA GLU A 93 -6.98 -1.73 -15.84
C GLU A 93 -5.63 -1.24 -15.30
N ALA A 94 -5.29 0.03 -15.53
CA ALA A 94 -4.05 0.64 -15.04
C ALA A 94 -4.11 0.94 -13.53
N GLU A 95 -5.30 1.21 -12.99
CA GLU A 95 -5.53 1.41 -11.56
C GLU A 95 -5.33 0.12 -10.75
N GLU A 96 -5.76 -1.03 -11.28
CA GLU A 96 -5.52 -2.32 -10.63
C GLU A 96 -4.04 -2.71 -10.66
N GLU A 97 -3.34 -2.47 -11.78
CA GLU A 97 -1.90 -2.72 -11.86
C GLU A 97 -1.10 -1.78 -10.94
N ALA A 98 -1.50 -0.51 -10.83
CA ALA A 98 -0.89 0.49 -9.96
C ALA A 98 -1.06 0.20 -8.45
N TYR A 99 -2.00 -0.66 -8.07
CA TYR A 99 -2.19 -1.03 -6.67
C TYR A 99 -1.02 -1.85 -6.11
N TYR A 100 -0.45 -2.73 -6.94
CA TYR A 100 0.63 -3.64 -6.58
C TYR A 100 2.00 -2.97 -6.61
N ALA A 101 2.94 -3.51 -5.84
CA ALA A 101 4.31 -3.02 -5.84
C ALA A 101 4.98 -3.27 -7.20
N LYS A 102 5.74 -2.28 -7.69
CA LYS A 102 6.57 -2.38 -8.89
C LYS A 102 8.02 -2.60 -8.47
N GLU A 103 8.71 -3.51 -9.14
CA GLU A 103 10.16 -3.66 -9.00
C GLU A 103 10.85 -2.46 -9.66
N ILE A 104 11.84 -1.88 -8.97
CA ILE A 104 12.57 -0.70 -9.42
C ILE A 104 14.01 -1.10 -9.69
N CYS A 105 14.44 -0.89 -10.93
CA CYS A 105 15.80 -1.14 -11.37
C CYS A 105 16.36 0.17 -11.96
N ILE A 106 17.42 0.74 -11.37
CA ILE A 106 18.19 1.78 -12.07
C ILE A 106 18.97 1.08 -13.16
N SER A 107 18.48 1.22 -14.39
CA SER A 107 19.20 0.71 -15.54
C SER A 107 20.39 1.63 -15.85
N LEU A 108 21.61 1.14 -15.61
CA LEU A 108 22.72 1.51 -16.49
C LEU A 108 22.35 0.94 -17.88
N TYR A 109 21.67 1.77 -18.68
CA TYR A 109 21.21 1.51 -20.05
C TYR A 109 20.03 0.52 -20.24
N SER A 110 18.83 1.10 -20.34
CA SER A 110 17.74 0.72 -21.25
C SER A 110 17.38 -0.76 -21.41
N PHE A 111 17.22 -1.57 -20.36
CA PHE A 111 16.69 -2.93 -20.54
C PHE A 111 15.89 -3.43 -19.33
N CYS A 112 14.67 -2.94 -19.16
CA CYS A 112 13.69 -3.64 -18.31
C CYS A 112 12.26 -3.64 -18.87
N THR A 113 11.94 -2.82 -19.88
CA THR A 113 10.60 -2.84 -20.50
C THR A 113 10.55 -3.45 -21.90
N PRO A 114 11.46 -3.20 -22.86
CA PRO A 114 11.28 -3.73 -24.22
C PRO A 114 11.52 -5.24 -24.37
N TRP A 115 12.29 -5.88 -23.48
CA TRP A 115 12.62 -7.30 -23.60
C TRP A 115 11.61 -8.24 -22.96
N LEU A 116 10.84 -7.77 -21.98
CA LEU A 116 9.71 -8.52 -21.42
C LEU A 116 8.53 -8.57 -22.41
N ASP A 117 8.28 -7.48 -23.13
CA ASP A 117 7.31 -7.47 -24.25
C ASP A 117 7.76 -8.38 -25.40
N PHE A 118 9.07 -8.43 -25.67
CA PHE A 118 9.66 -9.33 -26.68
C PHE A 118 9.59 -10.82 -26.26
N LEU A 119 9.76 -11.14 -24.97
CA LEU A 119 9.62 -12.50 -24.44
C LEU A 119 8.16 -12.96 -24.38
N SER A 120 7.21 -12.05 -24.11
CA SER A 120 5.76 -12.33 -24.23
C SER A 120 5.37 -12.66 -25.68
N GLN A 121 5.94 -11.94 -26.67
CA GLN A 121 5.72 -12.24 -28.09
C GLN A 121 6.37 -13.56 -28.54
N LEU A 122 7.43 -14.03 -27.89
CA LEU A 122 8.07 -15.31 -28.22
C LEU A 122 7.35 -16.53 -27.64
N HIS A 123 6.51 -16.38 -26.62
CA HIS A 123 5.72 -17.49 -26.07
C HIS A 123 4.49 -17.86 -26.93
N GLU A 124 4.10 -17.05 -27.91
CA GLU A 124 2.97 -17.33 -28.82
C GLU A 124 3.36 -18.05 -30.12
N VAL A 125 4.66 -18.20 -30.44
CA VAL A 125 5.09 -18.67 -31.78
C VAL A 125 5.41 -20.17 -31.86
N GLU A 126 5.49 -20.91 -30.74
CA GLU A 126 5.80 -22.35 -30.79
C GLU A 126 4.58 -23.24 -30.50
N SER A 127 3.59 -23.17 -31.41
CA SER A 127 2.76 -24.34 -31.67
C SER A 127 2.18 -24.34 -33.09
N PRO A 128 2.92 -24.81 -34.11
CA PRO A 128 2.29 -25.44 -35.25
C PRO A 128 2.16 -26.93 -34.95
N GLY A 129 0.91 -27.34 -34.71
CA GLY A 129 0.54 -28.73 -34.61
C GLY A 129 1.07 -29.53 -35.79
N ILE A 130 1.83 -30.57 -35.49
CA ILE A 130 2.06 -31.68 -36.41
C ILE A 130 0.72 -32.43 -36.51
N GLN A 131 -0.14 -32.00 -37.43
CA GLN A 131 -1.18 -32.88 -37.95
C GLN A 131 -0.56 -33.78 -39.00
N ALA A 132 -0.58 -35.07 -38.68
CA ALA A 132 -0.40 -36.17 -39.59
C ALA A 132 -1.33 -36.04 -40.81
N PHE A 133 -0.81 -36.30 -42.00
CA PHE A 133 -1.60 -36.92 -43.05
C PHE A 133 -0.73 -37.85 -43.89
N SER A 134 -1.23 -39.08 -43.98
CA SER A 134 -0.85 -40.19 -44.85
C SER A 134 -0.89 -39.83 -46.33
#